data_AF-A0A352WRR2-F1
#
_entry.id   AF-A0A352WRR2-F1
#
_cell.length_a   1.000
_cell.length_b   1.000
_cell.length_c   1.000
_cell.angle_alpha   90.00
_cell.angle_beta   90.00
_cell.angle_gamma   90.00
#
_symmetry.space_group_name_H-M   'P 1'
#
loop_
_entity.id
_entity.type
_entity.pdbx_description
1 polymer ?
#
loop_
_entity_poly.entity_id
_entity_poly.type
_entity_poly.pdbx_seq_one_letter_code
_entity_poly.pdbx_strand_id
1 'polypeptide(L)'
;MNTRHQRKFKVFANGVALALAEVIFWVALFVGYYSIKRIAPNVQLENEAWWAILFVLPFSLAVFMWGLRQKQQWAKALADEDLWHELLPHWRPQLHGWRFFCWRMALAAMLIGVLDLKVGARLKEVKSEGVDLMVALDVSTSMEAEDTGSSRIDLAKQSIQRLVNALDGDRMGLVIFAGDAFVQCPITTDYGALKLFLDGVTTDLVPVQGTAVGRAIEVCTQGFDPESPASKMVVVFTDGENHEDDAVAMAEDALDRGIEVHTVGMGSTSGAPIPLYDRFGRSRGFKTDADGNPIVTALDDATLIQVAEAGNGTYVQAGNGFVNIAPIIGAMNTLNQTETSTVAYTDFTHHFHWFFMIALFFILAEGALNLTFKPRMA
;
A
#
# COMPACT_ATOMS: atom_id res chain seq x y z
N MET A 1 -48.46 -69.40 8.27
CA MET A 1 -48.44 -68.69 6.99
C MET A 1 -47.75 -67.34 7.18
N ASN A 2 -46.43 -67.33 7.02
CA ASN A 2 -45.58 -66.27 6.48
C ASN A 2 -45.63 -64.81 7.02
N THR A 3 -45.05 -64.51 8.19
CA THR A 3 -44.57 -63.15 8.55
C THR A 3 -43.33 -63.11 9.48
N ARG A 4 -42.52 -64.18 9.57
CA ARG A 4 -41.34 -64.24 10.47
C ARG A 4 -39.97 -64.11 9.83
N HIS A 5 -39.88 -63.88 8.53
CA HIS A 5 -38.65 -63.43 7.89
C HIS A 5 -38.87 -62.00 7.41
N GLN A 6 -38.25 -61.01 8.06
CA GLN A 6 -37.82 -59.69 7.51
C GLN A 6 -37.64 -58.66 8.63
N ARG A 7 -36.71 -58.91 9.55
CA ARG A 7 -35.98 -57.82 10.23
C ARG A 7 -34.48 -58.12 10.17
N LYS A 8 -33.97 -58.40 8.96
CA LYS A 8 -32.54 -58.25 8.71
C LYS A 8 -32.19 -56.80 9.07
N PHE A 9 -31.25 -56.65 9.99
CA PHE A 9 -30.77 -55.39 10.56
C PHE A 9 -30.82 -54.21 9.56
N LYS A 10 -31.72 -53.24 9.80
CA LYS A 10 -31.81 -51.96 9.06
C LYS A 10 -30.53 -51.12 9.11
N VAL A 11 -29.49 -51.56 9.81
CA VAL A 11 -28.14 -50.97 9.79
C VAL A 11 -27.57 -50.97 8.37
N PHE A 12 -27.83 -52.01 7.56
CA PHE A 12 -27.33 -52.07 6.19
C PHE A 12 -28.03 -51.05 5.27
N ALA A 13 -29.33 -50.82 5.46
CA ALA A 13 -30.08 -49.78 4.74
C ALA A 13 -29.54 -48.38 5.05
N ASN A 14 -29.17 -48.12 6.31
CA ASN A 14 -28.57 -46.85 6.71
C ASN A 14 -27.12 -46.70 6.23
N GLY A 15 -26.35 -47.78 6.18
CA GLY A 15 -24.98 -47.78 5.63
C GLY A 15 -24.95 -47.48 4.13
N VAL A 16 -25.87 -48.07 3.37
CA VAL A 16 -26.04 -47.77 1.94
C VAL A 16 -26.53 -46.33 1.72
N ALA A 17 -27.46 -45.85 2.55
CA ALA A 17 -27.91 -44.45 2.49
C ALA A 17 -26.78 -43.45 2.82
N LEU A 18 -25.92 -43.76 3.79
CA LEU A 18 -24.72 -42.97 4.12
C LEU A 18 -23.70 -42.97 2.97
N ALA A 19 -23.48 -44.12 2.32
CA ALA A 19 -22.59 -44.22 1.17
C ALA A 19 -23.15 -43.46 -0.05
N LEU A 20 -24.46 -43.50 -0.29
CA LEU A 20 -25.11 -42.70 -1.34
C LEU A 20 -25.02 -41.20 -1.05
N ALA A 21 -25.22 -40.79 0.20
CA ALA A 21 -25.05 -39.40 0.62
C ALA A 21 -23.59 -38.91 0.46
N GLU A 22 -22.61 -39.82 0.58
CA GLU A 22 -21.20 -39.53 0.30
C GLU A 22 -20.98 -39.24 -1.19
N VAL A 23 -21.47 -40.12 -2.06
CA VAL A 23 -21.37 -39.93 -3.52
C VAL A 23 -22.04 -38.63 -3.94
N ILE A 24 -23.23 -38.34 -3.42
CA ILE A 24 -23.96 -37.09 -3.73
C ILE A 24 -23.18 -35.85 -3.26
N PHE A 25 -22.58 -35.90 -2.07
CA PHE A 25 -21.77 -34.80 -1.54
C PHE A 25 -20.55 -34.50 -2.43
N TRP A 26 -19.81 -35.53 -2.84
CA TRP A 26 -18.65 -35.37 -3.72
C TRP A 26 -19.05 -34.88 -5.12
N VAL A 27 -20.16 -35.38 -5.66
CA VAL A 27 -20.71 -34.88 -6.94
C VAL A 27 -21.08 -33.40 -6.84
N ALA A 28 -21.77 -32.99 -5.77
CA ALA A 28 -22.14 -31.60 -5.55
C ALA A 28 -20.91 -30.68 -5.40
N LEU A 29 -19.89 -31.14 -4.66
CA LEU A 29 -18.63 -30.40 -4.48
C LEU A 29 -17.88 -30.23 -5.82
N PHE A 30 -17.81 -31.29 -6.63
CA PHE A 30 -17.14 -31.25 -7.94
C PHE A 30 -17.89 -30.37 -8.94
N VAL A 31 -19.23 -30.44 -8.96
CA VAL A 31 -20.07 -29.57 -9.79
C VAL A 31 -19.95 -28.11 -9.36
N GLY A 32 -19.92 -27.83 -8.05
CA GLY A 32 -19.71 -26.49 -7.49
C GLY A 32 -18.35 -25.93 -7.89
N TYR A 33 -17.28 -26.70 -7.71
CA TYR A 33 -15.92 -26.32 -8.12
C TYR A 33 -15.84 -26.02 -9.62
N TYR A 34 -16.40 -26.90 -10.47
CA TYR A 34 -16.38 -26.71 -11.92
C TYR A 34 -17.21 -25.50 -12.37
N SER A 35 -18.35 -25.26 -11.72
CA SER A 35 -19.22 -24.12 -12.01
C SER A 35 -18.56 -22.79 -11.61
N ILE A 36 -17.89 -22.74 -10.46
CA ILE A 36 -17.11 -21.58 -10.00
C ILE A 36 -15.99 -21.26 -11.00
N LYS A 37 -15.24 -22.29 -11.44
CA LYS A 37 -14.16 -22.14 -12.44
C LYS A 37 -14.67 -21.64 -13.80
N ARG A 38 -15.91 -21.98 -14.18
CA ARG A 38 -16.52 -21.57 -15.45
C ARG A 38 -17.08 -20.15 -15.43
N ILE A 39 -17.51 -19.66 -14.27
CA ILE A 39 -18.12 -18.32 -14.10
C ILE A 39 -17.07 -17.26 -13.77
N ALA A 40 -15.99 -17.64 -13.07
CA ALA A 40 -14.94 -16.72 -12.65
C ALA A 40 -13.55 -17.36 -12.86
N PRO A 41 -12.87 -17.12 -14.00
CA PRO A 41 -11.54 -17.66 -14.27
C PRO A 41 -10.43 -17.10 -13.35
N ASN A 42 -10.75 -16.10 -12.52
CA ASN A 42 -9.82 -15.41 -11.64
C ASN A 42 -9.83 -15.95 -10.20
N VAL A 43 -10.55 -17.05 -9.93
CA VAL A 43 -10.53 -17.70 -8.62
C VAL A 43 -9.24 -18.50 -8.49
N GLN A 44 -8.28 -17.95 -7.77
CA GLN A 44 -7.05 -18.66 -7.40
C GLN A 44 -7.23 -19.30 -6.02
N LEU A 45 -6.95 -20.60 -5.93
CA LEU A 45 -6.80 -21.28 -4.66
C LEU A 45 -5.36 -21.05 -4.21
N GLU A 46 -5.16 -20.30 -3.13
CA GLU A 46 -3.82 -19.99 -2.59
C GLU A 46 -3.03 -21.25 -2.21
N ASN A 47 -3.73 -22.35 -1.94
CA ASN A 47 -3.15 -23.59 -1.44
C ASN A 47 -3.70 -24.81 -2.20
N GLU A 48 -3.27 -24.99 -3.46
CA GLU A 48 -3.54 -26.20 -4.25
C GLU A 48 -3.09 -27.51 -3.54
N ALA A 49 -2.13 -27.43 -2.61
CA ALA A 49 -1.63 -28.57 -1.85
C ALA A 49 -2.62 -29.11 -0.79
N TRP A 50 -3.62 -28.34 -0.37
CA TRP A 50 -4.48 -28.69 0.78
C TRP A 50 -5.72 -29.50 0.40
N TRP A 51 -5.93 -29.79 -0.89
CA TRP A 51 -6.97 -30.71 -1.36
C TRP A 51 -6.88 -32.08 -0.70
N ALA A 52 -5.67 -32.51 -0.34
CA ALA A 52 -5.45 -33.79 0.33
C ALA A 52 -6.18 -33.90 1.67
N ILE A 53 -6.48 -32.79 2.36
CA ILE A 53 -7.17 -32.79 3.65
C ILE A 53 -8.65 -33.21 3.50
N LEU A 54 -9.25 -33.03 2.32
CA LEU A 54 -10.60 -33.55 2.06
C LEU A 54 -10.67 -35.09 2.13
N PHE A 55 -9.55 -35.82 1.98
CA PHE A 55 -9.53 -37.29 2.17
C PHE A 55 -9.77 -37.73 3.62
N VAL A 56 -9.74 -36.82 4.59
CA VAL A 56 -10.15 -37.11 5.98
C VAL A 56 -11.64 -37.49 6.05
N LEU A 57 -12.48 -36.95 5.16
CA LEU A 57 -13.92 -37.28 5.10
C LEU A 57 -14.19 -38.76 4.79
N PRO A 58 -13.69 -39.36 3.69
CA PRO A 58 -13.90 -40.78 3.40
C PRO A 58 -13.21 -41.69 4.43
N PHE A 59 -12.08 -41.26 5.00
CA PHE A 59 -11.43 -42.00 6.09
C PHE A 59 -12.30 -42.10 7.35
N SER A 60 -12.94 -40.99 7.75
CA SER A 60 -13.85 -40.97 8.90
C SER A 60 -15.06 -41.90 8.71
N LEU A 61 -15.61 -41.98 7.49
CA LEU A 61 -16.69 -42.90 7.12
C LEU A 61 -16.24 -44.36 7.20
N ALA A 62 -15.04 -44.67 6.71
CA ALA A 62 -14.48 -46.02 6.77
C ALA A 62 -14.29 -46.50 8.22
N VAL A 63 -13.75 -45.64 9.10
CA VAL A 63 -13.59 -45.95 10.53
C VAL A 63 -14.95 -46.15 11.21
N PHE A 64 -15.95 -45.32 10.90
CA PHE A 64 -17.30 -45.46 11.46
C PHE A 64 -17.98 -46.77 11.01
N MET A 65 -17.89 -47.11 9.72
CA MET A 65 -18.40 -48.40 9.21
C MET A 65 -17.67 -49.59 9.83
N TRP A 66 -16.35 -49.48 10.05
CA TRP A 66 -15.58 -50.53 10.72
C TRP A 66 -16.01 -50.70 12.18
N GLY A 67 -16.21 -49.60 12.92
CA GLY A 67 -16.72 -49.64 14.29
C GLY A 67 -18.12 -50.24 14.41
N LEU A 68 -19.01 -49.96 13.45
CA LEU A 68 -20.33 -50.61 13.38
C LEU A 68 -20.22 -52.11 13.10
N ARG A 69 -19.31 -52.53 12.21
CA ARG A 69 -19.06 -53.94 11.91
C ARG A 69 -18.46 -54.69 13.10
N GLN A 70 -17.49 -54.10 13.81
CA GLN A 70 -16.95 -54.71 15.02
C GLN A 70 -17.99 -54.83 16.12
N LYS A 71 -18.77 -53.78 16.39
CA LYS A 71 -19.87 -53.85 17.37
C LYS A 71 -20.89 -54.93 17.02
N GLN A 72 -21.17 -55.15 15.73
CA GLN A 72 -22.02 -56.27 15.28
C GLN A 72 -21.36 -57.62 15.49
N GLN A 73 -20.06 -57.76 15.23
CA GLN A 73 -19.32 -59.01 15.46
C GLN A 73 -19.26 -59.34 16.96
N TRP A 74 -19.02 -58.34 17.81
CA TRP A 74 -19.00 -58.51 19.26
C TRP A 74 -20.39 -58.81 19.82
N ALA A 75 -21.44 -58.16 19.30
CA ALA A 75 -22.81 -58.47 19.66
C ALA A 75 -23.21 -59.92 19.30
N LYS A 76 -22.73 -60.43 18.15
CA LYS A 76 -22.90 -61.83 17.73
C LYS A 76 -22.09 -62.82 18.55
N ALA A 77 -20.94 -62.41 19.09
CA ALA A 77 -20.10 -63.25 19.92
C ALA A 77 -20.60 -63.34 21.39
N LEU A 78 -21.34 -62.34 21.88
CA LEU A 78 -21.80 -62.28 23.26
C LEU A 78 -23.23 -62.82 23.51
N ALA A 79 -24.09 -62.93 22.50
CA ALA A 79 -25.48 -63.38 22.69
C ALA A 79 -26.11 -64.01 21.43
N ASP A 80 -26.90 -65.07 21.64
CA ASP A 80 -27.74 -65.71 20.61
C ASP A 80 -28.82 -64.75 20.07
N GLU A 81 -29.14 -64.87 18.78
CA GLU A 81 -29.94 -63.91 17.99
C GLU A 81 -31.35 -63.65 18.57
N ASP A 82 -31.86 -64.57 19.39
CA ASP A 82 -33.18 -64.53 20.02
C ASP A 82 -33.25 -63.74 21.36
N LEU A 83 -32.11 -63.51 22.05
CA LEU A 83 -32.06 -62.80 23.35
C LEU A 83 -31.72 -61.30 23.21
N TRP A 84 -31.46 -60.82 22.00
CA TRP A 84 -31.09 -59.42 21.74
C TRP A 84 -32.20 -58.41 22.08
N HIS A 85 -33.46 -58.85 22.07
CA HIS A 85 -34.60 -57.97 22.38
C HIS A 85 -34.74 -57.65 23.87
N GLU A 86 -34.25 -58.50 24.79
CA GLU A 86 -34.30 -58.27 26.25
C GLU A 86 -33.05 -57.55 26.78
N LEU A 87 -31.87 -57.83 26.23
CA LEU A 87 -30.61 -57.29 26.76
C LEU A 87 -30.30 -55.86 26.27
N LEU A 88 -30.83 -55.43 25.11
CA LEU A 88 -30.55 -54.11 24.53
C LEU A 88 -31.81 -53.37 24.00
N PRO A 89 -32.83 -53.10 24.85
CA PRO A 89 -34.06 -52.40 24.43
C PRO A 89 -33.83 -50.96 23.92
N HIS A 90 -32.65 -50.37 24.15
CA HIS A 90 -32.34 -48.98 23.87
C HIS A 90 -31.41 -48.76 22.66
N TRP A 91 -31.00 -49.82 21.95
CA TRP A 91 -30.17 -49.67 20.75
C TRP A 91 -31.02 -49.23 19.56
N ARG A 92 -31.02 -47.93 19.28
CA ARG A 92 -31.61 -47.32 18.08
C ARG A 92 -30.50 -46.95 17.07
N PRO A 93 -30.21 -47.80 16.08
CA PRO A 93 -29.15 -47.53 15.09
C PRO A 93 -29.45 -46.33 14.19
N GLN A 94 -30.73 -45.94 14.05
CA GLN A 94 -31.14 -44.80 13.23
C GLN A 94 -30.65 -43.46 13.80
N LEU A 95 -30.64 -43.28 15.12
CA LEU A 95 -30.10 -42.07 15.74
C LEU A 95 -28.57 -41.97 15.58
N HIS A 96 -27.87 -43.10 15.63
CA HIS A 96 -26.41 -43.12 15.44
C HIS A 96 -26.01 -42.73 14.01
N GLY A 97 -26.78 -43.15 12.99
CA GLY A 97 -26.54 -42.77 11.60
C GLY A 97 -26.79 -41.29 11.33
N TRP A 98 -27.88 -40.73 11.88
CA TRP A 98 -28.18 -39.30 11.71
C TRP A 98 -27.18 -38.40 12.44
N ARG A 99 -26.72 -38.80 13.64
CA ARG A 99 -25.66 -38.10 14.38
C ARG A 99 -24.34 -38.06 13.60
N PHE A 100 -23.92 -39.20 13.06
CA PHE A 100 -22.72 -39.25 12.22
C PHE A 100 -22.85 -38.37 10.97
N PHE A 101 -24.04 -38.33 10.37
CA PHE A 101 -24.31 -37.45 9.22
C PHE A 101 -24.18 -35.96 9.57
N CYS A 102 -24.78 -35.50 10.68
CA CYS A 102 -24.65 -34.10 11.13
C CYS A 102 -23.21 -33.73 11.47
N TRP A 103 -22.49 -34.58 12.22
CA TRP A 103 -21.10 -34.35 12.57
C TRP A 103 -20.20 -34.28 11.33
N ARG A 104 -20.44 -35.15 10.35
CA ARG A 104 -19.72 -35.16 9.07
C ARG A 104 -19.97 -33.90 8.25
N MET A 105 -21.21 -33.40 8.19
CA MET A 105 -21.52 -32.15 7.49
C MET A 105 -20.86 -30.94 8.14
N ALA A 106 -20.76 -30.92 9.48
CA ALA A 106 -19.99 -29.91 10.18
C ALA A 106 -18.50 -29.96 9.82
N LEU A 107 -17.90 -31.16 9.83
CA LEU A 107 -16.50 -31.37 9.46
C LEU A 107 -16.23 -30.93 8.02
N ALA A 108 -17.11 -31.30 7.08
CA ALA A 108 -17.01 -30.90 5.69
C ALA A 108 -17.06 -29.38 5.50
N ALA A 109 -18.01 -28.70 6.18
CA ALA A 109 -18.11 -27.24 6.14
C ALA A 109 -16.86 -26.55 6.72
N MET A 110 -16.30 -27.10 7.80
CA MET A 110 -15.07 -26.58 8.40
C MET A 110 -13.86 -26.74 7.47
N LEU A 111 -13.72 -27.90 6.81
CA LEU A 111 -12.64 -28.15 5.85
C LEU A 111 -12.74 -27.24 4.62
N ILE A 112 -13.95 -26.99 4.12
CA ILE A 112 -14.18 -26.04 3.03
C ILE A 112 -13.85 -24.61 3.47
N GLY A 113 -14.16 -24.24 4.72
CA GLY A 113 -13.77 -22.95 5.30
C GLY A 113 -12.24 -22.77 5.40
N VAL A 114 -11.50 -23.83 5.74
CA VAL A 114 -10.02 -23.82 5.79
C VAL A 114 -9.39 -23.71 4.40
N LEU A 115 -10.05 -24.22 3.36
CA LEU A 115 -9.60 -24.05 1.97
C LEU A 115 -9.76 -22.62 1.45
N ASP A 116 -10.36 -21.73 2.25
CA ASP A 116 -10.49 -20.28 2.05
C ASP A 116 -10.74 -19.89 0.59
N LEU A 117 -11.98 -20.08 0.16
CA LEU A 117 -12.43 -19.73 -1.18
C LEU A 117 -12.41 -18.20 -1.34
N LYS A 118 -11.30 -17.67 -1.84
CA LYS A 118 -11.17 -16.25 -2.19
C LYS A 118 -11.99 -15.97 -3.44
N VAL A 119 -13.10 -15.24 -3.27
CA VAL A 119 -13.98 -14.82 -4.37
C VAL A 119 -13.95 -13.31 -4.46
N GLY A 120 -13.65 -12.83 -5.67
CA GLY A 120 -13.73 -11.41 -6.03
C GLY A 120 -12.36 -10.76 -6.11
N ALA A 121 -12.00 -10.35 -7.32
CA ALA A 121 -11.10 -9.24 -7.54
C ALA A 121 -11.94 -7.96 -7.43
N ARG A 122 -11.98 -7.30 -6.27
CA ARG A 122 -12.43 -5.91 -6.26
C ARG A 122 -11.23 -5.05 -6.62
N LEU A 123 -11.35 -4.32 -7.73
CA LEU A 123 -10.47 -3.21 -8.03
C LEU A 123 -10.68 -2.18 -6.91
N LYS A 124 -9.71 -2.07 -6.00
CA LYS A 124 -9.71 -1.03 -4.99
C LYS A 124 -8.88 0.12 -5.54
N GLU A 125 -9.55 1.21 -5.90
CA GLU A 125 -8.90 2.47 -6.27
C GLU A 125 -8.16 2.98 -5.03
N VAL A 126 -6.84 2.79 -4.98
CA VAL A 126 -5.99 3.52 -4.04
C VAL A 126 -5.77 4.87 -4.67
N LYS A 127 -6.43 5.89 -4.12
CA LYS A 127 -6.13 7.27 -4.48
C LYS A 127 -4.71 7.58 -4.02
N SER A 128 -3.83 7.88 -4.97
CA SER A 128 -2.61 8.64 -4.67
C SER A 128 -3.08 10.08 -4.47
N GLU A 129 -3.12 10.55 -3.22
CA GLU A 129 -3.47 11.94 -2.92
C GLU A 129 -2.17 12.66 -2.60
N GLY A 130 -1.69 13.51 -3.52
CA GLY A 130 -0.63 14.48 -3.27
C GLY A 130 0.57 14.42 -4.23
N VAL A 131 1.28 15.54 -4.33
CA VAL A 131 2.58 15.67 -4.99
C VAL A 131 3.68 15.57 -3.93
N ASP A 132 4.74 14.86 -4.27
CA ASP A 132 6.02 14.95 -3.56
C ASP A 132 6.84 16.09 -4.20
N LEU A 133 7.04 17.15 -3.44
CA LEU A 133 7.73 18.35 -3.88
C LEU A 133 9.08 18.49 -3.17
N MET A 134 10.17 18.55 -3.93
CA MET A 134 11.48 18.89 -3.39
C MET A 134 11.89 20.30 -3.81
N VAL A 135 12.18 21.15 -2.84
CA VAL A 135 12.67 22.51 -3.10
C VAL A 135 14.18 22.54 -2.94
N ALA A 136 14.91 22.94 -3.99
CA ALA A 136 16.33 23.25 -3.89
C ALA A 136 16.52 24.76 -3.75
N LEU A 137 17.16 25.19 -2.65
CA LEU A 137 17.45 26.59 -2.38
C LEU A 137 18.95 26.85 -2.46
N ASP A 138 19.31 27.78 -3.33
CA ASP A 138 20.68 28.30 -3.44
C ASP A 138 21.01 29.17 -2.22
N VAL A 139 22.15 28.85 -1.59
CA VAL A 139 22.71 29.56 -0.43
C VAL A 139 24.12 30.07 -0.72
N SER A 140 24.49 30.20 -1.98
CA SER A 140 25.75 30.83 -2.39
C SER A 140 25.80 32.31 -2.02
N THR A 141 27.00 32.87 -1.93
CA THR A 141 27.16 34.29 -1.55
C THR A 141 26.50 35.30 -2.51
N SER A 142 26.22 34.95 -3.75
CA SER A 142 25.52 35.84 -4.70
C SER A 142 24.05 36.06 -4.32
N MET A 143 23.47 35.13 -3.56
CA MET A 143 22.11 35.24 -3.03
C MET A 143 21.95 36.31 -1.93
N GLU A 144 23.04 36.92 -1.45
CA GLU A 144 23.00 38.10 -0.58
C GLU A 144 22.76 39.42 -1.34
N ALA A 145 22.81 39.41 -2.67
CA ALA A 145 22.54 40.62 -3.46
C ALA A 145 21.10 41.13 -3.27
N GLU A 146 20.94 42.46 -3.29
CA GLU A 146 19.67 43.14 -2.95
C GLU A 146 18.99 43.83 -4.16
N ASP A 147 19.17 43.28 -5.36
CA ASP A 147 18.65 43.83 -6.62
C ASP A 147 17.14 43.73 -6.80
N THR A 148 16.47 42.90 -6.00
CA THR A 148 15.01 42.71 -6.02
C THR A 148 14.31 43.44 -4.88
N GLY A 149 14.96 44.38 -4.20
CA GLY A 149 14.39 45.17 -3.10
C GLY A 149 14.54 44.56 -1.70
N SER A 150 14.88 43.27 -1.63
CA SER A 150 15.44 42.58 -0.46
C SER A 150 16.59 41.68 -0.93
N SER A 151 17.30 41.03 -0.02
CA SER A 151 18.25 39.98 -0.40
C SER A 151 17.52 38.90 -1.21
N ARG A 152 18.20 38.32 -2.22
CA ARG A 152 17.66 37.23 -3.03
C ARG A 152 17.29 36.03 -2.15
N ILE A 153 18.11 35.68 -1.17
CA ILE A 153 17.84 34.57 -0.24
C ILE A 153 16.58 34.82 0.61
N ASP A 154 16.37 36.04 1.13
CA ASP A 154 15.17 36.34 1.92
C ASP A 154 13.92 36.29 1.03
N LEU A 155 14.02 36.79 -0.20
CA LEU A 155 12.91 36.72 -1.14
C LEU A 155 12.59 35.26 -1.53
N ALA A 156 13.61 34.41 -1.69
CA ALA A 156 13.43 32.99 -1.93
C ALA A 156 12.74 32.32 -0.74
N LYS A 157 13.21 32.54 0.50
CA LYS A 157 12.59 32.02 1.73
C LYS A 157 11.13 32.44 1.85
N GLN A 158 10.80 33.71 1.60
CA GLN A 158 9.42 34.19 1.60
C GLN A 158 8.57 33.53 0.51
N SER A 159 9.15 33.23 -0.65
CA SER A 159 8.47 32.55 -1.75
C SER A 159 8.19 31.09 -1.41
N ILE A 160 9.16 30.39 -0.80
CA ILE A 160 9.01 29.02 -0.33
C ILE A 160 7.97 28.97 0.79
N GLN A 161 7.98 29.90 1.76
CA GLN A 161 6.94 29.95 2.79
C GLN A 161 5.53 30.12 2.20
N ARG A 162 5.38 30.93 1.14
CA ARG A 162 4.10 31.07 0.42
C ARG A 162 3.71 29.78 -0.30
N LEU A 163 4.67 29.06 -0.87
CA LEU A 163 4.46 27.75 -1.49
C LEU A 163 3.99 26.72 -0.46
N VAL A 164 4.66 26.64 0.69
CA VAL A 164 4.27 25.76 1.82
C VAL A 164 2.86 26.03 2.30
N ASN A 165 2.45 27.30 2.37
CA ASN A 165 1.09 27.68 2.77
C ASN A 165 0.01 27.33 1.73
N ALA A 166 0.40 27.04 0.49
CA ALA A 166 -0.50 26.65 -0.58
C ALA A 166 -0.67 25.13 -0.70
N LEU A 167 0.17 24.33 -0.03
CA LEU A 167 0.09 22.88 -0.02
C LEU A 167 -1.08 22.38 0.84
N ASP A 168 -1.83 21.40 0.34
CA ASP A 168 -2.94 20.78 1.05
C ASP A 168 -2.87 19.26 0.92
N GLY A 169 -2.27 18.61 1.92
CA GLY A 169 -2.02 17.16 1.92
C GLY A 169 -0.77 16.70 1.15
N ASP A 170 -0.15 17.58 0.36
CA ASP A 170 1.11 17.32 -0.36
C ASP A 170 2.31 17.19 0.60
N ARG A 171 3.38 16.51 0.17
CA ARG A 171 4.62 16.40 0.95
C ARG A 171 5.69 17.31 0.37
N MET A 172 6.44 17.98 1.23
CA MET A 172 7.55 18.84 0.80
C MET A 172 8.85 18.50 1.53
N GLY A 173 9.95 18.51 0.78
CA GLY A 173 11.31 18.50 1.30
C GLY A 173 12.08 19.76 0.91
N LEU A 174 13.20 20.00 1.60
CA LEU A 174 14.10 21.13 1.38
C LEU A 174 15.53 20.63 1.22
N VAL A 175 16.15 21.00 0.11
CA VAL A 175 17.57 20.85 -0.19
C VAL A 175 18.19 22.24 -0.22
N ILE A 176 19.36 22.39 0.37
CA ILE A 176 20.16 23.62 0.25
C ILE A 176 21.42 23.31 -0.55
N PHE A 177 21.88 24.24 -1.36
CA PHE A 177 23.08 24.04 -2.17
C PHE A 177 23.88 25.31 -2.38
N ALA A 178 25.18 25.13 -2.59
CA ALA A 178 26.09 26.12 -3.15
C ALA A 178 27.04 25.36 -4.08
N GLY A 179 28.33 25.20 -3.75
CA GLY A 179 29.24 24.31 -4.50
C GLY A 179 29.02 22.81 -4.22
N ASP A 180 28.22 22.46 -3.21
CA ASP A 180 27.71 21.10 -2.95
C ASP A 180 26.27 21.20 -2.45
N ALA A 181 25.52 20.09 -2.44
CA ALA A 181 24.11 20.05 -2.11
C ALA A 181 23.77 19.07 -0.98
N PHE A 182 22.88 19.48 -0.08
CA PHE A 182 22.51 18.70 1.10
C PHE A 182 21.00 18.74 1.36
N VAL A 183 20.43 17.60 1.76
CA VAL A 183 19.04 17.54 2.24
C VAL A 183 18.96 18.19 3.62
N GLN A 184 18.36 19.37 3.68
CA GLN A 184 18.12 20.11 4.91
C GLN A 184 16.87 19.60 5.65
N CYS A 185 15.84 19.23 4.89
CA CYS A 185 14.62 18.64 5.42
C CYS A 185 14.15 17.52 4.47
N PRO A 186 14.07 16.26 4.93
CA PRO A 186 13.46 15.19 4.16
C PRO A 186 12.00 15.50 3.84
N ILE A 187 11.46 14.82 2.82
CA ILE A 187 10.05 14.95 2.42
C ILE A 187 9.13 14.66 3.61
N THR A 188 8.28 15.63 3.95
CA THR A 188 7.38 15.55 5.10
C THR A 188 6.07 16.29 4.85
N THR A 189 5.01 15.89 5.57
CA THR A 189 3.76 16.64 5.70
C THR A 189 3.80 17.66 6.85
N ASP A 190 4.87 17.66 7.66
CA ASP A 190 5.03 18.61 8.77
C ASP A 190 5.56 19.96 8.26
N TYR A 191 4.61 20.80 7.84
CA TYR A 191 4.90 22.16 7.38
C TYR A 191 5.49 23.06 8.48
N GLY A 192 5.26 22.74 9.75
CA GLY A 192 5.82 23.49 10.89
C GLY A 192 7.32 23.25 11.01
N ALA A 193 7.73 21.98 10.95
CA ALA A 193 9.14 21.60 10.94
C ALA A 193 9.86 22.19 9.72
N LEU A 194 9.26 22.09 8.53
CA LEU A 194 9.84 22.63 7.29
C LEU A 194 10.09 24.15 7.39
N LYS A 195 9.13 24.92 7.92
CA LYS A 195 9.29 26.36 8.15
C LYS A 195 10.44 26.66 9.12
N LEU A 196 10.57 25.88 10.19
CA LEU A 196 11.66 26.03 11.15
C LEU A 196 13.03 25.75 10.51
N PHE A 197 13.14 24.72 9.66
CA PHE A 197 14.36 24.45 8.91
C PHE A 197 14.68 25.56 7.91
N LEU A 198 13.67 26.05 7.18
CA LEU A 198 13.82 27.13 6.21
C LEU A 198 14.27 28.44 6.88
N ASP A 199 13.68 28.81 8.02
CA ASP A 199 14.01 30.03 8.75
C ASP A 199 15.48 30.04 9.20
N GLY A 200 16.02 28.87 9.55
CA GLY A 200 17.43 28.67 9.92
C GLY A 200 18.42 28.71 8.75
N VAL A 201 17.95 28.77 7.49
CA VAL A 201 18.84 28.80 6.32
C VAL A 201 19.55 30.15 6.18
N THR A 202 20.89 30.11 6.08
CA THR A 202 21.80 31.24 5.81
C THR A 202 22.85 30.82 4.77
N THR A 203 23.51 31.80 4.14
CA THR A 203 24.53 31.57 3.09
C THR A 203 25.83 30.93 3.60
N ASP A 204 26.07 30.99 4.91
CA ASP A 204 27.23 30.36 5.56
C ASP A 204 27.05 28.85 5.84
N LEU A 205 25.86 28.27 5.60
CA LEU A 205 25.58 26.87 5.93
C LEU A 205 26.38 25.88 5.07
N VAL A 206 26.64 26.21 3.81
CA VAL A 206 27.39 25.35 2.89
C VAL A 206 28.85 25.83 2.83
N PRO A 207 29.82 25.01 3.31
CA PRO A 207 31.22 25.44 3.38
C PRO A 207 31.85 25.66 2.01
N VAL A 208 31.46 24.84 1.03
CA VAL A 208 31.96 24.93 -0.35
C VAL A 208 31.10 25.94 -1.10
N GLN A 209 31.68 27.10 -1.36
CA GLN A 209 31.05 28.15 -2.15
C GLN A 209 31.16 27.84 -3.64
N GLY A 210 30.17 28.26 -4.42
CA GLY A 210 29.98 27.89 -5.82
C GLY A 210 28.48 27.73 -6.10
N THR A 211 28.13 27.31 -7.31
CA THR A 211 26.74 27.09 -7.72
C THR A 211 26.66 25.77 -8.49
N ALA A 212 26.21 24.70 -7.82
CA ALA A 212 26.11 23.35 -8.37
C ALA A 212 24.63 22.94 -8.50
N VAL A 213 23.95 23.51 -9.50
CA VAL A 213 22.51 23.26 -9.73
C VAL A 213 22.26 21.82 -10.16
N GLY A 214 23.12 21.25 -11.00
CA GLY A 214 23.00 19.85 -11.41
C GLY A 214 23.06 18.91 -10.20
N ARG A 215 24.00 19.14 -9.29
CA ARG A 215 24.13 18.39 -8.05
C ARG A 215 22.93 18.58 -7.13
N ALA A 216 22.37 19.78 -7.07
CA ALA A 216 21.14 20.04 -6.32
C ALA A 216 19.96 19.24 -6.88
N ILE A 217 19.78 19.23 -8.22
CA ILE A 217 18.76 18.41 -8.89
C ILE A 217 19.00 16.94 -8.59
N GLU A 218 20.23 16.44 -8.70
CA GLU A 218 20.57 15.05 -8.39
C GLU A 218 20.19 14.66 -6.95
N VAL A 219 20.55 15.49 -5.97
CA VAL A 219 20.23 15.26 -4.55
C VAL A 219 18.72 15.30 -4.32
N CYS A 220 17.99 16.20 -4.97
CA CYS A 220 16.54 16.23 -4.93
C CYS A 220 15.95 14.93 -5.48
N THR A 221 16.40 14.50 -6.65
CA THR A 221 15.94 13.31 -7.36
C THR A 221 16.25 12.02 -6.58
N GLN A 222 17.33 12.00 -5.78
CA GLN A 222 17.66 10.92 -4.83
C GLN A 222 16.86 10.99 -3.53
N GLY A 223 16.39 12.18 -3.14
CA GLY A 223 15.62 12.40 -1.91
C GLY A 223 14.16 11.92 -1.97
N PHE A 224 13.65 11.60 -3.17
CA PHE A 224 12.33 11.00 -3.33
C PHE A 224 12.32 9.51 -2.98
N ASP A 225 11.21 9.05 -2.41
CA ASP A 225 10.96 7.62 -2.22
C ASP A 225 10.63 6.96 -3.59
N PRO A 226 11.42 5.97 -4.04
CA PRO A 226 11.17 5.27 -5.30
C PRO A 226 9.83 4.52 -5.33
N GLU A 227 9.34 4.07 -4.18
CA GLU A 227 8.09 3.31 -4.05
C GLU A 227 6.86 4.22 -3.90
N SER A 228 7.08 5.54 -3.75
CA SER A 228 6.00 6.52 -3.65
C SER A 228 5.20 6.58 -4.95
N PRO A 229 3.86 6.35 -4.89
CA PRO A 229 2.96 6.47 -6.03
C PRO A 229 2.54 7.92 -6.31
N ALA A 230 3.09 8.90 -5.58
CA ALA A 230 2.83 10.32 -5.78
C ALA A 230 3.66 10.88 -6.92
N SER A 231 3.11 11.88 -7.61
CA SER A 231 3.81 12.62 -8.64
C SER A 231 4.97 13.39 -8.01
N LYS A 232 6.08 13.53 -8.73
CA LYS A 232 7.31 14.11 -8.19
C LYS A 232 7.64 15.39 -8.92
N MET A 233 7.94 16.44 -8.16
CA MET A 233 8.30 17.75 -8.68
C MET A 233 9.51 18.32 -7.94
N VAL A 234 10.46 18.87 -8.67
CA VAL A 234 11.59 19.65 -8.14
C VAL A 234 11.40 21.12 -8.49
N VAL A 235 11.62 22.02 -7.52
CA VAL A 235 11.64 23.46 -7.76
C VAL A 235 12.96 24.03 -7.27
N VAL A 236 13.76 24.59 -8.18
CA VAL A 236 15.07 25.17 -7.88
C VAL A 236 14.96 26.69 -7.78
N PHE A 237 15.42 27.27 -6.67
CA PHE A 237 15.52 28.72 -6.45
C PHE A 237 17.00 29.12 -6.48
N THR A 238 17.42 29.88 -7.49
CA THR A 238 18.82 30.25 -7.72
C THR A 238 18.92 31.48 -8.61
N ASP A 239 20.05 32.17 -8.59
CA ASP A 239 20.38 33.18 -9.61
C ASP A 239 21.04 32.57 -10.87
N GLY A 240 21.28 31.25 -10.88
CA GLY A 240 21.85 30.52 -12.01
C GLY A 240 23.28 30.96 -12.35
N GLU A 241 23.94 31.72 -11.49
CA GLU A 241 25.24 32.26 -11.83
C GLU A 241 26.33 31.20 -11.64
N ASN A 242 27.15 31.00 -12.68
CA ASN A 242 28.41 30.27 -12.62
C ASN A 242 28.25 28.79 -12.19
N HIS A 243 27.53 28.02 -13.03
CA HIS A 243 27.32 26.58 -12.87
C HIS A 243 28.64 25.80 -13.03
N GLU A 244 29.02 25.04 -12.00
CA GLU A 244 30.20 24.14 -12.05
C GLU A 244 29.89 22.78 -12.70
N ASP A 245 28.62 22.50 -12.99
CA ASP A 245 28.09 21.22 -13.43
C ASP A 245 27.05 21.30 -14.57
N ASP A 246 26.69 20.16 -15.15
CA ASP A 246 25.74 20.05 -16.26
C ASP A 246 24.30 19.93 -15.74
N ALA A 247 23.74 21.07 -15.33
CA ALA A 247 22.38 21.16 -14.80
C ALA A 247 21.30 20.71 -15.80
N VAL A 248 21.53 20.90 -17.11
CA VAL A 248 20.59 20.51 -18.16
C VAL A 248 20.51 18.99 -18.26
N ALA A 249 21.66 18.30 -18.32
CA ALA A 249 21.68 16.84 -18.33
C ALA A 249 21.05 16.22 -17.08
N MET A 250 21.22 16.84 -15.91
CA MET A 250 20.58 16.37 -14.67
C MET A 250 19.07 16.60 -14.66
N ALA A 251 18.57 17.65 -15.32
CA ALA A 251 17.14 17.85 -15.51
C ALA A 251 16.54 16.84 -16.49
N GLU A 252 17.25 16.47 -17.56
CA GLU A 252 16.85 15.39 -18.47
C GLU A 252 16.76 14.04 -17.74
N ASP A 253 17.77 13.69 -16.93
CA ASP A 253 17.75 12.46 -16.12
C ASP A 253 16.59 12.44 -15.11
N ALA A 254 16.29 13.59 -14.49
CA ALA A 254 15.14 13.72 -13.60
C ALA A 254 13.81 13.48 -14.36
N LEU A 255 13.67 14.02 -15.56
CA LEU A 255 12.49 13.84 -16.40
C LEU A 255 12.31 12.38 -16.85
N ASP A 256 13.40 11.71 -17.22
CA ASP A 256 13.39 10.28 -17.57
C ASP A 256 12.89 9.39 -16.41
N ARG A 257 13.04 9.88 -15.17
CA ARG A 257 12.52 9.26 -13.94
C ARG A 257 11.09 9.71 -13.58
N GLY A 258 10.44 10.49 -14.42
CA GLY A 258 9.08 11.02 -14.21
C GLY A 258 9.02 12.17 -13.20
N ILE A 259 10.09 12.94 -13.06
CA ILE A 259 10.18 14.06 -12.12
C ILE A 259 10.28 15.36 -12.91
N GLU A 260 9.29 16.26 -12.76
CA GLU A 260 9.30 17.56 -13.42
C GLU A 260 10.23 18.54 -12.67
N VAL A 261 11.06 19.29 -13.41
CA VAL A 261 12.01 20.27 -12.82
C VAL A 261 11.63 21.69 -13.22
N HIS A 262 11.27 22.50 -12.23
CA HIS A 262 10.95 23.91 -12.38
C HIS A 262 12.07 24.77 -11.81
N THR A 263 12.25 25.96 -12.38
CA THR A 263 13.30 26.89 -11.95
C THR A 263 12.72 28.26 -11.61
N VAL A 264 13.24 28.86 -10.56
CA VAL A 264 12.91 30.20 -10.10
C VAL A 264 14.18 31.03 -10.07
N GLY A 265 14.27 31.95 -11.05
CA GLY A 265 15.38 32.88 -11.18
C GLY A 265 15.30 33.98 -10.14
N MET A 266 16.30 34.06 -9.27
CA MET A 266 16.40 35.05 -8.20
C MET A 266 17.36 36.16 -8.61
N GLY A 267 16.87 37.37 -8.82
CA GLY A 267 17.70 38.53 -9.16
C GLY A 267 17.33 39.19 -10.49
N SER A 268 18.15 40.17 -10.86
CA SER A 268 18.06 40.94 -12.10
C SER A 268 19.18 40.55 -13.06
N THR A 269 18.87 40.51 -14.35
CA THR A 269 19.87 40.32 -15.43
C THR A 269 20.79 41.53 -15.58
N SER A 270 20.44 42.69 -15.01
CA SER A 270 21.33 43.86 -14.96
C SER A 270 22.50 43.70 -13.99
N GLY A 271 22.39 42.74 -13.07
CA GLY A 271 23.33 42.48 -12.00
C GLY A 271 23.36 43.52 -10.87
N ALA A 272 23.94 43.13 -9.74
CA ALA A 272 24.16 43.98 -8.57
C ALA A 272 25.38 43.53 -7.75
N PRO A 273 26.02 44.46 -7.01
CA PRO A 273 27.13 44.11 -6.14
C PRO A 273 26.64 43.40 -4.86
N ILE A 274 27.44 42.46 -4.36
CA ILE A 274 27.11 41.69 -3.15
C ILE A 274 27.46 42.50 -1.90
N PRO A 275 26.50 42.91 -1.06
CA PRO A 275 26.78 43.69 0.15
C PRO A 275 27.48 42.83 1.22
N LEU A 276 28.32 43.46 2.03
CA LEU A 276 28.90 42.86 3.22
C LEU A 276 28.41 43.61 4.46
N TYR A 277 27.89 42.87 5.43
CA TYR A 277 27.44 43.42 6.70
C TYR A 277 28.39 43.03 7.85
N ASP A 278 28.49 43.88 8.88
CA ASP A 278 29.13 43.52 10.14
C ASP A 278 28.17 42.73 11.05
N ARG A 279 28.68 42.24 12.19
CA ARG A 279 27.89 41.49 13.18
C ARG A 279 26.75 42.29 13.81
N PHE A 280 26.70 43.61 13.58
CA PHE A 280 25.68 44.53 14.07
C PHE A 280 24.77 45.03 12.93
N GLY A 281 24.85 44.45 11.74
CA GLY A 281 24.02 44.78 10.57
C GLY A 281 24.41 46.08 9.85
N ARG A 282 25.62 46.62 10.09
CA ARG A 282 26.11 47.82 9.41
C ARG A 282 26.83 47.45 8.13
N SER A 283 26.56 48.17 7.04
CA SER A 283 27.25 47.96 5.77
C SER A 283 28.75 48.22 5.92
N ARG A 284 29.55 47.24 5.50
CA ARG A 284 31.02 47.25 5.47
C ARG A 284 31.55 47.43 4.04
N GLY A 285 30.67 47.76 3.09
CA GLY A 285 30.98 47.82 1.66
C GLY A 285 30.50 46.59 0.91
N PHE A 286 31.13 46.28 -0.21
CA PHE A 286 30.77 45.18 -1.09
C PHE A 286 31.86 44.12 -1.13
N LYS A 287 31.49 42.88 -1.49
CA LYS A 287 32.46 41.82 -1.76
C LYS A 287 33.30 42.22 -2.97
N THR A 288 34.62 42.13 -2.84
CA THR A 288 35.56 42.51 -3.90
C THR A 288 36.30 41.31 -4.47
N ASP A 289 36.72 41.41 -5.72
CA ASP A 289 37.64 40.48 -6.37
C ASP A 289 39.08 40.64 -5.83
N ALA A 290 40.02 39.88 -6.41
CA ALA A 290 41.44 39.94 -6.06
C ALA A 290 42.10 41.29 -6.40
N ASP A 291 41.51 42.06 -7.32
CA ASP A 291 41.99 43.36 -7.79
C ASP A 291 41.35 44.52 -7.01
N GLY A 292 40.43 44.23 -6.08
CA GLY A 292 39.75 45.21 -5.23
C GLY A 292 38.50 45.84 -5.85
N ASN A 293 38.02 45.34 -6.99
CA ASN A 293 36.78 45.80 -7.62
C ASN A 293 35.57 45.06 -7.03
N PRO A 294 34.41 45.71 -6.85
CA PRO A 294 33.20 45.03 -6.40
C PRO A 294 32.78 43.91 -7.36
N ILE A 295 32.51 42.73 -6.82
CA ILE A 295 31.94 41.61 -7.58
C ILE A 295 30.47 41.92 -7.83
N VAL A 296 30.09 41.93 -9.10
CA VAL A 296 28.72 42.12 -9.56
C VAL A 296 28.18 40.76 -9.98
N THR A 297 27.10 40.33 -9.33
CA THR A 297 26.38 39.09 -9.65
C THR A 297 25.16 39.38 -10.51
N ALA A 298 24.93 38.63 -11.58
CA ALA A 298 23.76 38.75 -12.44
C ALA A 298 23.01 37.43 -12.57
N LEU A 299 21.69 37.52 -12.72
CA LEU A 299 20.83 36.38 -13.02
C LEU A 299 21.15 35.83 -14.42
N ASP A 300 21.43 34.53 -14.51
CA ASP A 300 21.52 33.80 -15.79
C ASP A 300 20.18 33.10 -16.10
N ASP A 301 19.26 33.87 -16.68
CA ASP A 301 17.94 33.37 -17.05
C ASP A 301 17.99 32.35 -18.19
N ALA A 302 18.94 32.49 -19.12
CA ALA A 302 19.09 31.60 -20.26
C ALA A 302 19.37 30.16 -19.85
N THR A 303 20.25 29.94 -18.87
CA THR A 303 20.55 28.60 -18.36
C THR A 303 19.38 28.02 -17.57
N LEU A 304 18.71 28.83 -16.74
CA LEU A 304 17.55 28.37 -15.96
C LEU A 304 16.33 28.01 -16.82
N ILE A 305 16.13 28.72 -17.95
CA ILE A 305 15.12 28.36 -18.95
C ILE A 305 15.46 27.01 -19.57
N GLN A 306 16.71 26.79 -19.98
CA GLN A 306 17.12 25.50 -20.57
C GLN A 306 16.92 24.33 -19.59
N VAL A 307 17.26 24.51 -18.31
CA VAL A 307 17.03 23.51 -17.26
C VAL A 307 15.54 23.21 -17.09
N ALA A 308 14.68 24.23 -17.06
CA ALA A 308 13.24 24.02 -16.96
C ALA A 308 12.66 23.34 -18.21
N GLU A 309 13.12 23.71 -19.41
CA GLU A 309 12.69 23.06 -20.66
C GLU A 309 13.11 21.59 -20.71
N ALA A 310 14.35 21.28 -20.33
CA ALA A 310 14.87 19.92 -20.24
C ALA A 310 14.11 19.05 -19.22
N GLY A 311 13.68 19.66 -18.10
CA GLY A 311 12.91 19.00 -17.05
C GLY A 311 11.38 19.02 -17.24
N ASN A 312 10.87 19.43 -18.42
CA ASN A 312 9.44 19.61 -18.70
C ASN A 312 8.70 20.51 -17.67
N GLY A 313 9.39 21.46 -17.06
CA GLY A 313 8.84 22.37 -16.07
C GLY A 313 8.66 23.80 -16.59
N THR A 314 8.59 24.74 -15.65
CA THR A 314 8.35 26.16 -15.94
C THR A 314 9.41 27.02 -15.28
N TYR A 315 9.87 28.04 -16.00
CA TYR A 315 10.71 29.10 -15.46
C TYR A 315 9.87 30.27 -14.95
N VAL A 316 10.22 30.79 -13.76
CA VAL A 316 9.65 32.02 -13.19
C VAL A 316 10.78 32.92 -12.71
N GLN A 317 10.71 34.21 -13.03
CA GLN A 317 11.67 35.19 -12.52
C GLN A 317 11.11 35.95 -11.31
N ALA A 318 11.98 36.23 -10.35
CA ALA A 318 11.75 37.18 -9.27
C ALA A 318 11.70 38.62 -9.80
N GLY A 319 10.59 39.33 -9.57
CA GLY A 319 10.46 40.77 -9.84
C GLY A 319 10.49 41.58 -8.56
N ASN A 320 10.55 42.92 -8.66
CA ASN A 320 10.49 43.94 -7.58
C ASN A 320 9.83 43.48 -6.25
N GLY A 321 10.58 42.80 -5.39
CA GLY A 321 10.18 42.33 -4.06
C GLY A 321 9.18 41.17 -4.05
N PHE A 322 8.88 40.54 -5.19
CA PHE A 322 7.89 39.48 -5.30
C PHE A 322 8.18 38.48 -6.42
N VAL A 323 8.07 37.20 -6.06
CA VAL A 323 8.05 36.07 -7.01
C VAL A 323 6.61 35.60 -7.22
N ASN A 324 6.18 35.51 -8.48
CA ASN A 324 4.87 34.95 -8.82
C ASN A 324 4.93 33.42 -8.88
N ILE A 325 4.65 32.75 -7.76
CA ILE A 325 4.65 31.29 -7.66
C ILE A 325 3.39 30.61 -8.23
N ALA A 326 2.41 31.37 -8.75
CA ALA A 326 1.17 30.80 -9.28
C ALA A 326 1.36 29.78 -10.42
N PRO A 327 2.31 29.95 -11.37
CA PRO A 327 2.58 28.95 -12.40
C PRO A 327 3.04 27.61 -11.82
N ILE A 328 3.87 27.64 -10.77
CA ILE A 328 4.39 26.44 -10.10
C ILE A 328 3.26 25.71 -9.38
N ILE A 329 2.42 26.43 -8.64
CA ILE A 329 1.22 25.86 -7.98
C ILE A 329 0.26 25.27 -9.02
N GLY A 330 0.12 25.92 -10.18
CA GLY A 330 -0.69 25.42 -11.30
C GLY A 330 -0.15 24.10 -11.88
N ALA A 331 1.16 24.01 -12.08
CA ALA A 331 1.81 22.78 -12.55
C ALA A 331 1.62 21.63 -11.54
N MET A 332 1.86 21.89 -10.26
CA MET A 332 1.64 20.93 -9.17
C MET A 332 0.20 20.40 -9.13
N ASN A 333 -0.79 21.28 -9.27
CA ASN A 333 -2.21 20.87 -9.33
C ASN A 333 -2.53 20.02 -10.56
N THR A 334 -1.82 20.22 -11.67
CA THR A 334 -2.00 19.44 -12.91
C THR A 334 -1.41 18.03 -12.75
N LEU A 335 -0.27 17.91 -12.08
CA LEU A 335 0.32 16.61 -11.71
C LEU A 335 -0.63 15.81 -10.81
N ASN A 336 -1.14 16.44 -9.74
CA ASN A 336 -2.11 15.82 -8.83
C ASN A 336 -3.34 15.24 -9.55
N GLN A 337 -3.85 15.92 -10.58
CA GLN A 337 -5.00 15.45 -11.36
C GLN A 337 -4.68 14.28 -12.30
N THR A 338 -3.44 14.16 -12.76
CA THR A 338 -3.04 13.17 -13.78
C THR A 338 -2.86 11.76 -13.17
N GLU A 339 -2.37 11.66 -11.93
CA GLU A 339 -2.13 10.36 -11.26
C GLU A 339 -3.27 9.89 -10.34
N THR A 340 -4.29 10.73 -10.11
CA THR A 340 -5.51 10.32 -9.39
C THR A 340 -6.24 9.15 -10.08
N SER A 341 -5.92 8.85 -11.35
CA SER A 341 -6.50 7.74 -12.12
C SER A 341 -5.60 6.52 -12.24
N THR A 342 -5.95 5.48 -11.47
CA THR A 342 -5.81 4.04 -11.81
C THR A 342 -4.54 3.30 -11.35
N VAL A 343 -4.44 2.99 -10.05
CA VAL A 343 -3.74 1.77 -9.63
C VAL A 343 -4.75 0.75 -9.12
N ALA A 344 -4.97 -0.26 -9.96
CA ALA A 344 -5.89 -1.37 -9.77
C ALA A 344 -5.29 -2.43 -8.85
N TYR A 345 -5.38 -2.26 -7.53
CA TYR A 345 -5.05 -3.34 -6.61
C TYR A 345 -6.21 -4.33 -6.52
N THR A 346 -5.88 -5.62 -6.62
CA THR A 346 -6.82 -6.73 -6.51
C THR A 346 -6.97 -7.12 -5.04
N ASP A 347 -7.97 -6.56 -4.36
CA ASP A 347 -8.27 -6.96 -2.97
C ASP A 347 -9.17 -8.20 -2.99
N PHE A 348 -8.70 -9.29 -2.37
CA PHE A 348 -9.43 -10.54 -2.28
C PHE A 348 -10.21 -10.59 -0.97
N THR A 349 -11.53 -10.60 -1.06
CA THR A 349 -12.37 -10.70 0.15
C THR A 349 -12.53 -12.15 0.63
N HIS A 350 -12.13 -12.39 1.88
CA HIS A 350 -12.20 -13.67 2.56
C HIS A 350 -13.64 -14.02 3.00
N HIS A 351 -14.21 -15.10 2.47
CA HIS A 351 -15.59 -15.51 2.78
C HIS A 351 -15.69 -16.72 3.74
N PHE A 352 -14.59 -17.11 4.40
CA PHE A 352 -14.54 -18.30 5.26
C PHE A 352 -15.58 -18.30 6.40
N HIS A 353 -15.96 -17.13 6.92
CA HIS A 353 -16.88 -16.97 8.07
C HIS A 353 -18.24 -17.66 7.87
N TRP A 354 -18.79 -17.65 6.65
CA TRP A 354 -20.08 -18.30 6.36
C TRP A 354 -19.99 -19.83 6.49
N PHE A 355 -18.86 -20.43 6.10
CA PHE A 355 -18.64 -21.86 6.21
C PHE A 355 -18.49 -22.30 7.67
N PHE A 356 -17.81 -21.50 8.50
CA PHE A 356 -17.73 -21.77 9.94
C PHE A 356 -19.07 -21.63 10.65
N MET A 357 -19.93 -20.67 10.26
CA MET A 357 -21.29 -20.57 10.81
C MET A 357 -22.15 -21.80 10.48
N ILE A 358 -22.04 -22.32 9.25
CA ILE A 358 -22.73 -23.57 8.87
C ILE A 358 -22.21 -24.76 9.69
N ALA A 359 -20.89 -24.86 9.88
CA ALA A 359 -20.30 -25.91 10.71
C ALA A 359 -20.81 -25.86 12.16
N LEU A 360 -20.86 -24.65 12.75
CA LEU A 360 -21.37 -24.43 14.10
C LEU A 360 -22.83 -24.85 14.23
N PHE A 361 -23.67 -24.50 13.26
CA PHE A 361 -25.08 -24.89 13.23
C PHE A 361 -25.25 -26.42 13.28
N PHE A 362 -24.49 -27.17 12.48
CA PHE A 362 -24.57 -28.64 12.46
C PHE A 362 -24.08 -29.28 13.76
N ILE A 363 -23.07 -28.71 14.42
CA ILE A 363 -22.61 -29.17 15.74
C ILE A 363 -23.70 -28.95 16.80
N LEU A 364 -24.33 -27.77 16.80
CA LEU A 364 -25.42 -27.47 17.73
C LEU A 364 -26.64 -28.37 17.48
N ALA A 365 -26.95 -28.68 16.22
CA ALA A 365 -28.01 -29.63 15.88
C ALA A 365 -27.71 -31.05 16.39
N GLU A 366 -26.45 -31.52 16.31
CA GLU A 366 -26.03 -32.80 16.90
C GLU A 366 -26.19 -32.79 18.43
N GLY A 367 -25.76 -31.71 19.10
CA GLY A 367 -25.90 -31.54 20.54
C GLY A 367 -27.35 -31.50 21.01
N ALA A 368 -28.24 -30.83 20.27
CA ALA A 368 -29.68 -30.79 20.59
C ALA A 368 -30.33 -32.18 20.49
N LEU A 369 -30.00 -32.95 19.45
CA LEU A 369 -30.45 -34.34 19.31
C LEU A 369 -29.96 -35.23 20.46
N ASN A 370 -28.81 -34.92 21.06
CA ASN A 370 -28.31 -35.65 22.23
C ASN A 370 -29.13 -35.33 23.51
N LEU A 371 -29.52 -34.07 23.70
CA LEU A 371 -30.28 -33.63 24.88
C LEU A 371 -31.74 -34.11 24.85
N THR A 372 -32.40 -34.09 23.69
CA THR A 372 -33.81 -34.53 23.58
C THR A 372 -33.99 -36.03 23.82
N PHE A 373 -32.94 -36.83 23.61
CA PHE A 373 -33.01 -38.30 23.70
C PHE A 373 -32.24 -38.90 24.88
N LYS A 374 -31.68 -38.07 25.78
CA LYS A 374 -31.11 -38.57 27.04
C LYS A 374 -32.28 -39.06 27.91
N PRO A 375 -32.35 -40.36 28.27
CA PRO A 375 -33.39 -40.81 29.18
C PRO A 375 -33.23 -40.03 30.49
N ARG A 376 -34.32 -39.42 30.98
CA ARG A 376 -34.40 -38.97 32.38
C ARG A 376 -34.05 -40.19 33.22
N MET A 377 -32.86 -40.19 33.84
CA MET A 377 -32.60 -41.14 34.91
C MET A 377 -33.56 -40.76 36.04
N ALA A 378 -34.57 -41.60 36.23
CA ALA A 378 -35.37 -41.64 37.45
C ALA A 378 -34.64 -42.52 38.45
#